data_AF-A0A0R1YWF1-F1
#
_entry.id   AF-A0A0R1YWF1-F1
#
_cell.length_a   1.000
_cell.length_b   1.000
_cell.length_c   1.000
_cell.angle_alpha   90.00
_cell.angle_beta   90.00
_cell.angle_gamma   90.00
#
_symmetry.space_group_name_H-M   'P 1'
#
loop_
_entity.id
_entity.type
_entity.pdbx_description
1 polymer ?
#
loop_
_entity_poly.entity_id
_entity_poly.type
_entity_poly.pdbx_seq_one_letter_code
_entity_poly.pdbx_strand_id
1 'polypeptide(L)'
;MGTYEYVSRVYNENIQLPDYKLPRSVEDGSQVLFNTDVIKLTMEIEDQRVQKITIETPKPQSLEYMRVFEGFEFGMEALGNWINTYNRSTVMHIKTGDVVNGILACYDTNKDNFLTVSLTRADDSKK
;
A
#
# COMPACT_ATOMS: atom_id res chain seq x y z
N MET A 1 3.44 4.77 -10.57
CA MET A 1 3.02 5.62 -9.45
C MET A 1 3.51 7.05 -9.70
N GLY A 2 2.88 8.03 -9.05
CA GLY A 2 3.14 9.46 -9.26
C GLY A 2 4.41 9.94 -8.55
N THR A 3 4.59 11.26 -8.50
CA THR A 3 5.57 11.88 -7.59
C THR A 3 5.19 11.63 -6.14
N TYR A 4 6.16 11.62 -5.24
CA TYR A 4 5.90 11.50 -3.80
C TYR A 4 4.96 12.62 -3.31
N GLU A 5 5.15 13.85 -3.78
CA GLU A 5 4.29 14.98 -3.45
C GLU A 5 2.81 14.70 -3.81
N TYR A 6 2.55 14.19 -5.02
CA TYR A 6 1.20 13.85 -5.43
C TYR A 6 0.61 12.71 -4.58
N VAL A 7 1.37 11.62 -4.41
CA VAL A 7 0.91 10.44 -3.67
C VAL A 7 0.63 10.79 -2.21
N SER A 8 1.55 11.49 -1.54
CA SER A 8 1.41 11.89 -0.15
C SER A 8 0.27 12.86 0.08
N ARG A 9 0.07 13.83 -0.82
CA ARG A 9 -1.05 14.77 -0.75
C ARG A 9 -2.40 14.04 -0.85
N VAL A 10 -2.60 13.25 -1.91
CA VAL A 10 -3.88 12.57 -2.11
C VAL A 10 -4.17 11.56 -1.00
N TYR A 11 -3.16 10.79 -0.57
CA TYR A 11 -3.31 9.90 0.58
C TYR A 11 -3.69 10.68 1.86
N ASN A 12 -2.98 11.77 2.16
CA ASN A 12 -3.21 12.55 3.38
C ASN A 12 -4.56 13.30 3.41
N GLU A 13 -5.11 13.63 2.23
CA GLU A 13 -6.44 14.20 2.07
C GLU A 13 -7.55 13.17 2.38
N ASN A 14 -7.27 11.86 2.21
CA ASN A 14 -8.26 10.79 2.36
C ASN A 14 -8.09 9.94 3.62
N ILE A 15 -6.92 9.94 4.26
CA ILE A 15 -6.67 9.18 5.49
C ILE A 15 -7.42 9.80 6.68
N GLN A 16 -8.18 8.95 7.39
CA GLN A 16 -8.96 9.35 8.58
C GLN A 16 -8.18 9.20 9.89
N LEU A 17 -6.99 8.59 9.85
CA LEU A 17 -6.18 8.30 11.01
C LEU A 17 -4.96 9.24 11.04
N PRO A 18 -4.93 10.25 11.93
CA PRO A 18 -3.88 11.26 11.96
C PRO A 18 -2.47 10.70 12.10
N ASP A 19 -2.31 9.64 12.90
CA ASP A 19 -1.02 9.00 13.18
C ASP A 19 -0.42 8.27 11.96
N TYR A 20 -1.22 8.03 10.93
CA TYR A 20 -0.81 7.36 9.69
C TYR A 20 -0.66 8.32 8.52
N LYS A 21 -0.58 9.63 8.76
CA LYS A 21 -0.28 10.62 7.71
C LYS A 21 1.17 10.49 7.24
N LEU A 22 1.36 10.65 5.94
CA LEU A 22 2.69 10.69 5.31
C LEU A 22 3.35 12.04 5.54
N PRO A 23 4.69 12.09 5.69
CA PRO A 23 5.41 13.35 5.75
C PRO A 23 5.24 14.14 4.45
N ARG A 24 5.33 15.48 4.50
CA ARG A 24 5.14 16.33 3.31
C ARG A 24 6.22 16.14 2.24
N SER A 25 7.41 15.72 2.66
CA SER A 25 8.57 15.46 1.81
C SER A 25 9.35 14.28 2.37
N VAL A 26 10.08 13.59 1.51
CA VAL A 26 10.97 12.50 1.88
C VAL A 26 12.11 12.40 0.86
N GLU A 27 13.24 11.86 1.29
CA GLU A 27 14.39 11.61 0.42
C GLU A 27 14.13 10.41 -0.49
N ASP A 28 14.93 10.30 -1.56
CA ASP A 28 14.97 9.10 -2.39
C ASP A 28 15.53 7.89 -1.60
N GLY A 29 15.36 6.69 -2.14
CA GLY A 29 15.73 5.42 -1.53
C GLY A 29 14.57 4.69 -0.86
N SER A 30 14.91 3.73 0.00
CA SER A 30 13.96 2.92 0.77
C SER A 30 13.60 3.65 2.08
N GLN A 31 12.36 4.11 2.17
CA GLN A 31 11.90 5.01 3.23
C GLN A 31 10.82 4.35 4.07
N VAL A 32 11.06 4.20 5.37
CA VAL A 32 10.02 3.77 6.32
C VAL A 32 9.27 5.01 6.79
N LEU A 33 8.01 5.15 6.36
CA LEU A 33 7.24 6.37 6.60
C LEU A 33 6.49 6.35 7.93
N PHE A 34 6.08 5.16 8.35
CA PHE A 34 5.67 4.89 9.72
C PHE A 34 5.83 3.40 10.03
N ASN A 35 6.06 3.11 11.31
CA ASN A 35 6.23 1.76 11.83
C ASN A 35 5.61 1.70 13.23
N THR A 36 4.34 1.30 13.29
CA THR A 36 3.59 1.10 14.53
C THR A 36 3.53 -0.38 14.87
N ASP A 37 2.95 -0.72 16.01
CA ASP A 37 2.70 -2.12 16.39
C ASP A 37 1.67 -2.82 15.46
N VAL A 38 0.97 -2.05 14.61
CA VAL A 38 -0.11 -2.56 13.73
C VAL A 38 0.28 -2.49 12.26
N ILE A 39 0.97 -1.43 11.82
CA ILE A 39 1.29 -1.22 10.41
C ILE A 39 2.70 -0.66 10.27
N LYS A 40 3.44 -1.28 9.36
CA LYS A 40 4.66 -0.70 8.80
C LYS A 40 4.42 -0.35 7.34
N LEU A 41 4.72 0.90 6.98
CA LEU A 41 4.66 1.39 5.61
C LEU A 41 6.06 1.77 5.14
N THR A 42 6.50 1.16 4.04
CA THR A 42 7.76 1.48 3.37
C THR A 42 7.47 1.93 1.94
N MET A 43 8.21 2.91 1.44
CA MET A 43 8.18 3.31 0.03
C MET A 43 9.59 3.24 -0.57
N GLU A 44 9.68 2.73 -1.79
CA GLU A 44 10.87 2.88 -2.63
C GLU A 44 10.68 4.11 -3.53
N ILE A 45 11.61 5.06 -3.47
CA ILE A 45 11.50 6.35 -4.14
C ILE A 45 12.77 6.63 -4.96
N GLU A 46 12.60 7.04 -6.21
CA GLU A 46 13.71 7.38 -7.12
C GLU A 46 13.31 8.61 -7.94
N ASP A 47 14.18 9.62 -7.99
CA ASP A 47 13.91 10.92 -8.62
C ASP A 47 12.60 11.54 -8.12
N GLN A 48 12.33 11.42 -6.81
CA GLN A 48 11.09 11.82 -6.15
C GLN A 48 9.82 11.16 -6.71
N ARG A 49 9.97 10.03 -7.41
CA ARG A 49 8.86 9.21 -7.89
C ARG A 49 8.76 7.96 -7.05
N VAL A 50 7.55 7.65 -6.59
CA VAL A 50 7.31 6.42 -5.85
C VAL A 50 7.35 5.26 -6.83
N GLN A 51 8.19 4.26 -6.57
CA GLN A 51 8.36 3.06 -7.39
C GLN A 51 7.55 1.90 -6.82
N LYS A 52 7.56 1.76 -5.48
CA LYS A 52 6.85 0.71 -4.76
C LYS A 52 6.35 1.24 -3.42
N ILE A 53 5.14 0.86 -3.05
CA ILE A 53 4.63 1.01 -1.68
C ILE A 53 4.52 -0.39 -1.10
N THR A 54 4.98 -0.58 0.14
CA THR A 54 4.84 -1.84 0.88
C THR A 54 4.15 -1.57 2.21
N ILE A 55 3.05 -2.28 2.47
CA ILE A 55 2.31 -2.24 3.73
C ILE A 55 2.45 -3.61 4.38
N GLU A 56 2.88 -3.64 5.63
CA GLU A 56 3.03 -4.87 6.41
C GLU A 56 2.15 -4.78 7.67
N THR A 57 1.37 -5.83 7.96
CA THR A 57 0.53 -5.86 9.16
C THR A 57 0.31 -7.29 9.69
N PRO A 58 0.38 -7.51 11.01
CA PRO A 58 -0.10 -8.74 11.64
C PRO A 58 -1.62 -8.77 11.84
N LYS A 59 -2.33 -7.67 11.52
CA LYS A 59 -3.78 -7.52 11.73
C LYS A 59 -4.47 -7.13 10.42
N PRO A 60 -4.48 -8.01 9.39
CA PRO A 60 -5.01 -7.68 8.06
C PRO A 60 -6.49 -7.30 8.05
N GLN A 61 -7.26 -7.71 9.07
CA GLN A 61 -8.69 -7.41 9.18
C GLN A 61 -8.96 -6.19 10.09
N SER A 62 -7.92 -5.52 10.59
CA SER A 62 -8.09 -4.33 11.44
C SER A 62 -8.67 -3.16 10.64
N LEU A 63 -9.43 -2.31 11.34
CA LEU A 63 -9.94 -1.08 10.76
C LEU A 63 -8.77 -0.17 10.34
N GLU A 64 -7.70 -0.15 11.13
CA GLU A 64 -6.50 0.63 10.86
C GLU A 64 -5.88 0.26 9.51
N TYR A 65 -5.67 -1.04 9.26
CA TYR A 65 -5.15 -1.49 7.97
C TYR A 65 -6.10 -1.11 6.82
N MET A 66 -7.40 -1.34 6.97
CA MET A 66 -8.38 -1.02 5.93
C MET A 66 -8.34 0.47 5.58
N ARG A 67 -8.28 1.36 6.59
CA ARG A 67 -8.19 2.81 6.37
C ARG A 67 -6.89 3.25 5.72
N VAL A 68 -5.75 2.65 6.11
CA VAL A 68 -4.47 2.93 5.46
C VAL A 68 -4.50 2.49 4.00
N PHE A 69 -5.03 1.30 3.70
CA PHE A 69 -5.09 0.81 2.33
C PHE A 69 -6.05 1.64 1.46
N GLU A 70 -7.25 1.93 1.96
CA GLU A 70 -8.24 2.81 1.28
C GLU A 70 -7.64 4.18 0.93
N GLY A 71 -6.80 4.75 1.80
CA GLY A 71 -6.09 6.01 1.54
C GLY A 71 -5.27 5.99 0.24
N PHE A 72 -4.70 4.85 -0.13
CA PHE A 72 -4.02 4.67 -1.42
C PHE A 72 -4.99 4.39 -2.57
N GLU A 73 -6.05 3.63 -2.33
CA GLU A 73 -7.05 3.32 -3.36
C GLU A 73 -7.70 4.60 -3.93
N PHE A 74 -7.94 5.61 -3.09
CA PHE A 74 -8.45 6.92 -3.56
C PHE A 74 -7.52 7.57 -4.59
N GLY A 75 -6.20 7.58 -4.34
CA GLY A 75 -5.23 8.16 -5.26
C GLY A 75 -4.97 7.36 -6.53
N MET A 76 -5.51 6.15 -6.61
CA MET A 76 -5.40 5.25 -7.76
C MET A 76 -6.72 5.07 -8.49
N GLU A 77 -7.79 5.77 -8.06
CA GLU A 77 -9.16 5.59 -8.54
C GLU A 77 -9.60 4.11 -8.49
N ALA A 78 -9.13 3.39 -7.46
CA ALA A 78 -9.21 1.95 -7.34
C ALA A 78 -10.07 1.46 -6.17
N LEU A 79 -10.82 2.38 -5.52
CA LEU A 79 -11.57 2.11 -4.28
C LEU A 79 -12.44 0.84 -4.38
N GLY A 80 -12.15 -0.14 -3.52
CA GLY A 80 -12.88 -1.40 -3.44
C GLY A 80 -12.62 -2.39 -4.58
N ASN A 81 -11.81 -2.06 -5.58
CA ASN A 81 -11.57 -2.96 -6.72
C ASN A 81 -10.70 -4.17 -6.33
N TRP A 82 -9.83 -4.04 -5.33
CA TRP A 82 -8.95 -5.13 -4.90
C TRP A 82 -9.53 -6.01 -3.79
N ILE A 83 -10.75 -5.74 -3.32
CA ILE A 83 -11.34 -6.44 -2.16
C ILE A 83 -11.38 -7.97 -2.33
N ASN A 84 -11.69 -8.45 -3.53
CA ASN A 84 -11.73 -9.89 -3.82
C ASN A 84 -10.33 -10.51 -3.77
N THR A 85 -9.31 -9.79 -4.26
CA THR A 85 -7.91 -10.25 -4.24
C THR A 85 -7.36 -10.25 -2.82
N TYR A 86 -7.63 -9.20 -2.05
CA TYR A 86 -7.36 -9.14 -0.62
C TYR A 86 -8.02 -10.31 0.13
N ASN A 87 -9.31 -10.57 -0.10
CA ASN A 87 -10.04 -11.65 0.56
C ASN A 87 -9.46 -13.03 0.23
N ARG A 88 -9.08 -13.27 -1.04
CA ARG A 88 -8.41 -14.53 -1.42
C ARG A 88 -7.08 -14.72 -0.67
N SER A 89 -6.25 -13.67 -0.64
CA SER A 89 -4.97 -13.70 0.09
C SER A 89 -5.17 -14.05 1.55
N THR A 90 -6.04 -13.30 2.23
CA THR A 90 -6.22 -13.37 3.68
C THR A 90 -6.94 -14.63 4.14
N VAL A 91 -7.91 -15.14 3.36
CA VAL A 91 -8.64 -16.37 3.71
C VAL A 91 -7.83 -17.61 3.40
N MET A 92 -7.10 -17.63 2.27
CA MET A 92 -6.36 -18.82 1.84
C MET A 92 -4.91 -18.84 2.30
N HIS A 93 -4.41 -17.73 2.86
CA HIS A 93 -3.00 -17.56 3.25
C HIS A 93 -2.04 -17.84 2.08
N ILE A 94 -2.33 -17.18 0.95
CA ILE A 94 -1.56 -17.32 -0.30
C ILE A 94 -1.20 -15.95 -0.87
N LYS A 95 -0.16 -15.94 -1.69
CA LYS A 95 0.17 -14.80 -2.54
C LYS A 95 -0.78 -14.70 -3.72
N THR A 96 -1.39 -13.54 -3.93
CA THR A 96 -2.24 -13.24 -5.09
C THR A 96 -2.14 -11.76 -5.45
N GLY A 97 -2.33 -11.42 -6.72
CA GLY A 97 -2.30 -10.02 -7.15
C GLY A 97 -3.29 -9.74 -8.27
N ASP A 98 -3.61 -8.46 -8.44
CA ASP A 98 -4.52 -8.00 -9.49
C ASP A 98 -4.17 -6.57 -9.92
N VAL A 99 -4.46 -6.24 -11.18
CA VAL A 99 -4.10 -4.96 -11.80
C VAL A 99 -5.33 -4.10 -11.99
N VAL A 100 -5.31 -2.91 -11.41
CA VAL A 100 -6.36 -1.89 -11.57
C VAL A 100 -5.69 -0.56 -11.93
N ASN A 101 -6.18 0.12 -12.97
CA ASN A 101 -5.65 1.41 -13.44
C ASN A 101 -4.12 1.44 -13.61
N GLY A 102 -3.55 0.33 -14.12
CA GLY A 102 -2.10 0.20 -14.35
C GLY A 102 -1.27 0.03 -13.08
N ILE A 103 -1.89 -0.19 -11.93
CA ILE A 103 -1.24 -0.53 -10.66
C ILE A 103 -1.50 -2.00 -10.32
N LEU A 104 -0.44 -2.76 -10.07
CA LEU A 104 -0.51 -4.09 -9.50
C LEU A 104 -0.57 -3.97 -7.97
N ALA A 105 -1.65 -4.45 -7.37
CA ALA A 105 -1.68 -4.76 -5.95
C ALA A 105 -1.40 -6.24 -5.75
N CYS A 106 -0.30 -6.56 -5.09
CA CYS A 106 0.07 -7.92 -4.73
C CYS A 106 -0.07 -8.09 -3.21
N TYR A 107 -0.89 -9.03 -2.79
CA TYR A 107 -1.13 -9.42 -1.41
C TYR A 107 -0.44 -10.74 -1.14
N ASP A 108 0.24 -10.84 -0.01
CA ASP A 108 0.95 -12.05 0.45
C ASP A 108 0.64 -12.24 1.94
N THR A 109 -0.38 -13.05 2.24
CA THR A 109 -0.71 -13.42 3.62
C THR A 109 -0.03 -14.74 3.95
N ASN A 110 0.85 -14.73 4.93
CA ASN A 110 1.53 -15.95 5.37
C ASN A 110 0.66 -16.75 6.36
N LYS A 111 1.14 -17.93 6.77
CA LYS A 111 0.42 -18.84 7.69
C LYS A 111 0.19 -18.27 9.09
N ASP A 112 0.96 -17.25 9.49
CA ASP A 112 0.83 -16.57 10.79
C ASP A 112 -0.17 -15.40 10.72
N ASN A 113 -0.94 -15.30 9.62
CA ASN A 113 -1.88 -14.21 9.34
C ASN A 113 -1.20 -12.83 9.20
N PHE A 114 0.11 -12.83 8.92
CA PHE A 114 0.84 -11.61 8.60
C PHE A 114 0.66 -11.31 7.11
N LEU A 115 0.17 -10.11 6.82
CA LEU A 115 -0.06 -9.65 5.46
C LEU A 115 1.04 -8.66 5.06
N THR A 116 1.64 -8.94 3.91
CA THR A 116 2.44 -7.98 3.15
C THR A 116 1.69 -7.61 1.88
N VAL A 117 1.46 -6.32 1.66
CA VAL A 117 0.87 -5.79 0.42
C VAL A 117 1.91 -4.93 -0.28
N SER A 118 2.06 -5.11 -1.60
CA SER A 118 2.84 -4.20 -2.42
C SER A 118 2.03 -3.60 -3.56
N LEU A 119 2.17 -2.29 -3.75
CA LEU A 119 1.63 -1.55 -4.90
C LEU A 119 2.79 -1.14 -5.81
N THR A 120 2.74 -1.54 -7.07
CA THR A 120 3.73 -1.18 -8.12
C THR A 120 3.02 -0.85 -9.42
N ARG A 121 3.69 -0.20 -10.39
CA ARG A 121 3.12 -0.15 -11.74
C ARG A 121 3.10 -1.56 -12.34
N ALA A 122 2.07 -1.87 -13.11
CA ALA A 122 1.94 -3.17 -13.76
C ALA A 122 3.03 -3.41 -14.82
N ASP A 123 3.49 -2.37 -15.51
CA ASP A 123 4.56 -2.49 -16.51
C ASP A 123 5.91 -2.85 -15.89
N ASP A 124 6.15 -2.45 -14.64
CA ASP A 124 7.38 -2.74 -13.90
C ASP A 124 7.39 -4.17 -13.32
N SER A 125 6.26 -4.88 -13.35
CA SER A 125 6.16 -6.29 -12.88
C SER A 125 6.63 -7.33 -13.92
N LYS A 126 7.03 -6.87 -15.12
CA LYS A 126 7.55 -7.71 -16.22
C LYS A 126 9.08 -7.63 -16.40
N LYS A 127 9.80 -6.90 -15.54
CA LYS A 127 11.26 -6.89 -15.50
C LYS A 127 11.76 -7.81 -14.40
#